data_AF-A0A2H0N8D4-F1
#
_entry.id   AF-A0A2H0N8D4-F1
#
_cell.length_a   1.000
_cell.length_b   1.000
_cell.length_c   1.000
_cell.angle_alpha   90.00
_cell.angle_beta   90.00
_cell.angle_gamma   90.00
#
_symmetry.space_group_name_H-M   'P 1'
#
loop_
_entity.id
_entity.type
_entity.pdbx_description
1 polymer ?
#
loop_
_entity_poly.entity_id
_entity_poly.type
_entity_poly.pdbx_seq_one_letter_code
_entity_poly.pdbx_strand_id
1 'polypeptide(L)'
;MELLKEKLDQLINDLTHDQQTLLRDRLSDLVSVYPFNEYEYIISSLMGFGKISLDDYYEIRDEYIARNMYLYIFEISSPRGFGEQWAQGHLKGLVPDLIKPTKKVDPEYKGDYDF
;
A
#
# COMPACT_ATOMS: atom_id res chain seq x y z
N MET A 1 6.54 4.92 -0.47
CA MET A 1 5.58 6.04 -0.59
C MET A 1 6.28 7.37 -0.82
N GLU A 2 7.21 7.81 0.02
CA GLU A 2 7.84 9.14 -0.09
C GLU A 2 8.53 9.41 -1.44
N LEU A 3 9.29 8.45 -1.97
CA LEU A 3 9.97 8.61 -3.28
C LEU A 3 9.01 8.79 -4.46
N LEU A 4 7.84 8.15 -4.42
CA LEU A 4 6.82 8.34 -5.46
C LEU A 4 6.26 9.75 -5.38
N LYS A 5 5.95 10.22 -4.17
CA LYS A 5 5.45 11.57 -3.93
C LYS A 5 6.42 12.63 -4.43
N GLU A 6 7.70 12.51 -4.09
CA GLU A 6 8.75 13.42 -4.57
C GLU A 6 8.84 13.44 -6.10
N LYS A 7 8.81 12.28 -6.76
CA LYS A 7 8.83 12.18 -8.23
C LYS A 7 7.61 12.87 -8.85
N LEU A 8 6.42 12.67 -8.29
CA LEU A 8 5.19 13.31 -8.76
C LEU A 8 5.22 14.83 -8.53
N ASP A 9 5.71 15.29 -7.37
CA ASP A 9 5.86 16.72 -7.08
C ASP A 9 6.83 17.39 -8.06
N GLN A 10 7.93 16.73 -8.43
CA GLN A 10 8.84 17.22 -9.48
C GLN A 10 8.12 17.35 -10.84
N LEU A 11 7.36 16.33 -11.24
CA LEU A 11 6.59 16.37 -12.50
C LEU A 11 5.55 17.48 -12.51
N ILE A 12 4.89 17.73 -11.37
CA ILE A 12 3.94 18.84 -11.20
C ILE A 12 4.67 20.17 -11.34
N ASN A 13 5.82 20.35 -10.71
CA ASN A 13 6.56 21.61 -10.75
C ASN A 13 7.08 21.98 -12.14
N ASP A 14 7.23 21.00 -13.03
CA ASP A 14 7.61 21.22 -14.42
C ASP A 14 6.41 21.53 -15.36
N LEU A 15 5.16 21.47 -14.88
CA LEU A 15 3.99 21.86 -15.66
C LEU A 15 3.96 23.38 -15.88
N THR A 16 3.13 23.85 -16.80
CA THR A 16 2.87 25.29 -16.91
C THR A 16 2.16 25.83 -15.66
N HIS A 17 2.32 27.11 -15.37
CA HIS A 17 1.72 27.71 -14.17
C HIS A 17 0.20 27.52 -14.10
N ASP A 18 -0.49 27.61 -15.24
CA ASP A 18 -1.93 27.41 -15.34
C ASP A 18 -2.33 25.96 -15.02
N GLN A 19 -1.58 24.97 -15.55
CA GLN A 19 -1.81 23.56 -15.28
C GLN A 19 -1.52 23.19 -13.82
N GLN A 20 -0.46 23.77 -13.23
CA GLN A 20 -0.13 23.59 -11.82
C GLN A 20 -1.27 24.10 -10.93
N THR A 21 -1.75 25.31 -11.20
CA THR A 21 -2.84 25.93 -10.45
C THR A 21 -4.10 25.08 -10.53
N LEU A 22 -4.50 24.71 -11.75
CA LEU A 22 -5.68 23.86 -11.98
C LEU A 22 -5.61 22.54 -11.19
N LEU A 23 -4.46 21.86 -11.22
CA LEU A 23 -4.25 20.61 -10.50
C LEU A 23 -4.29 20.82 -8.99
N ARG A 24 -3.54 21.80 -8.47
CA ARG A 24 -3.42 22.03 -7.02
C ARG A 24 -4.71 22.52 -6.38
N ASP A 25 -5.46 23.39 -7.06
CA ASP A 25 -6.76 23.88 -6.59
C ASP A 25 -7.76 22.73 -6.47
N ARG A 26 -7.78 21.81 -7.43
CA ARG A 26 -8.68 20.66 -7.34
C ARG A 26 -8.21 19.65 -6.30
N LEU A 27 -6.90 19.50 -6.13
CA LEU A 27 -6.30 18.61 -5.13
C LEU A 27 -6.64 19.07 -3.70
N SER A 28 -6.68 20.37 -3.42
CA SER A 28 -6.97 20.88 -2.06
C SER A 28 -8.39 20.56 -1.61
N ASP A 29 -9.33 20.49 -2.54
CA ASP A 29 -10.74 20.19 -2.28
C ASP A 29 -11.10 18.72 -2.53
N LEU A 30 -10.10 17.87 -2.84
CA LEU A 30 -10.33 16.48 -3.23
C LEU A 30 -10.73 15.63 -2.01
N VAL A 31 -11.93 15.06 -2.08
CA VAL A 31 -12.35 14.01 -1.14
C VAL A 31 -11.81 12.67 -1.63
N SER A 32 -10.75 12.17 -0.98
CA SER A 32 -10.09 10.91 -1.34
C SER A 32 -10.94 9.69 -0.94
N VAL A 33 -11.43 8.95 -1.92
CA VAL A 33 -12.22 7.72 -1.74
C VAL A 33 -11.81 6.67 -2.75
N TYR A 34 -11.67 5.40 -2.36
CA TYR A 34 -11.32 4.36 -3.33
C TYR A 34 -12.40 4.21 -4.42
N PRO A 35 -12.04 4.20 -5.72
CA PRO A 35 -10.68 4.20 -6.30
C PRO A 35 -10.08 5.59 -6.60
N PHE A 36 -10.86 6.67 -6.49
CA PHE A 36 -10.50 8.07 -6.75
C PHE A 36 -9.75 8.70 -5.56
N ASN A 37 -8.46 8.40 -5.45
CA ASN A 37 -7.56 8.97 -4.43
C ASN A 37 -6.64 10.06 -5.01
N GLU A 38 -5.86 10.71 -4.13
CA GLU A 38 -4.94 11.80 -4.51
C GLU A 38 -3.93 11.39 -5.60
N TYR A 39 -3.36 10.18 -5.51
CA TYR A 39 -2.35 9.71 -6.47
C TYR A 39 -2.97 9.38 -7.82
N GLU A 40 -4.16 8.79 -7.82
CA GLU A 40 -4.92 8.57 -9.05
C GLU A 40 -5.17 9.91 -9.76
N TYR A 41 -5.70 10.89 -9.05
CA TYR A 41 -5.98 12.22 -9.60
C TYR A 41 -4.73 12.90 -10.15
N ILE A 42 -3.60 12.84 -9.43
CA ILE A 42 -2.33 13.43 -9.88
C ILE A 42 -1.84 12.74 -11.17
N ILE A 43 -1.79 11.41 -11.18
CA ILE A 43 -1.29 10.63 -12.33
C ILE A 43 -2.18 10.84 -13.55
N SER A 44 -3.50 10.78 -13.39
CA SER A 44 -4.46 10.99 -14.48
C SER A 44 -4.40 12.42 -15.01
N SER A 45 -4.19 13.42 -14.15
CA SER A 45 -3.98 14.81 -14.57
C SER A 45 -2.66 14.98 -15.34
N LEU A 46 -1.56 14.41 -14.88
CA LEU A 46 -0.26 14.47 -15.57
C LEU A 46 -0.33 13.82 -16.96
N MET A 47 -1.02 12.70 -17.09
CA MET A 47 -1.32 12.08 -18.39
C MET A 47 -2.20 12.97 -19.26
N GLY A 48 -3.28 13.53 -18.70
CA GLY A 48 -4.22 14.41 -19.40
C GLY A 48 -3.57 15.70 -19.93
N PHE A 49 -2.54 16.19 -19.23
CA PHE A 49 -1.72 17.32 -19.66
C PHE A 49 -0.60 16.93 -20.64
N GLY A 50 -0.43 15.64 -20.93
CA GLY A 50 0.65 15.13 -21.79
C GLY A 50 2.04 15.25 -21.17
N LYS A 51 2.13 15.43 -19.84
CA LYS A 51 3.41 15.54 -19.13
C LYS A 51 4.10 14.19 -18.96
N ILE A 52 3.31 13.12 -18.86
CA ILE A 52 3.78 11.74 -18.88
C ILE A 52 3.02 10.97 -19.95
N SER A 53 3.72 10.08 -20.63
CA SER A 53 3.14 9.10 -21.56
C SER A 53 2.63 7.86 -20.80
N LEU A 54 1.97 6.96 -21.53
CA LEU A 54 1.58 5.67 -20.98
C LEU A 54 2.79 4.81 -20.60
N ASP A 55 3.89 4.91 -21.36
CA ASP A 55 5.12 4.17 -21.07
C ASP A 55 5.78 4.71 -19.79
N ASP A 56 5.81 6.04 -19.60
CA ASP A 56 6.29 6.66 -18.36
C ASP A 56 5.45 6.22 -17.15
N TYR A 57 4.13 6.10 -17.33
CA TYR A 57 3.24 5.57 -16.30
C TYR A 57 3.61 4.13 -15.91
N TYR A 58 3.86 3.25 -16.88
CA TYR A 58 4.28 1.88 -16.60
C TYR A 58 5.61 1.84 -15.85
N GLU A 59 6.57 2.68 -16.23
CA GLU A 59 7.85 2.76 -15.53
C GLU A 59 7.67 3.22 -14.08
N ILE A 60 6.92 4.30 -13.84
CA ILE A 60 6.62 4.80 -12.48
C ILE A 60 5.94 3.71 -11.64
N ARG A 61 4.97 3.00 -12.23
CA ARG A 61 4.24 1.92 -11.57
C ARG A 61 5.16 0.76 -11.20
N ASP A 62 5.97 0.31 -12.14
CA ASP A 62 6.84 -0.85 -11.96
C ASP A 62 7.97 -0.54 -10.96
N GLU A 63 8.54 0.67 -11.00
CA GLU A 63 9.48 1.16 -9.99
C GLU A 63 8.86 1.17 -8.58
N TYR A 64 7.61 1.64 -8.46
CA TYR A 64 6.90 1.64 -7.19
C TYR A 64 6.67 0.22 -6.68
N ILE A 65 6.19 -0.69 -7.53
CA ILE A 65 5.94 -2.08 -7.14
C ILE A 65 7.24 -2.78 -6.73
N ALA A 66 8.31 -2.64 -7.52
CA ALA A 66 9.60 -3.27 -7.24
C ALA A 66 10.22 -2.82 -5.91
N ARG A 67 10.03 -1.55 -5.52
CA ARG A 67 10.54 -1.01 -4.24
C ARG A 67 9.71 -1.41 -3.03
N ASN A 68 8.43 -1.75 -3.22
CA ASN A 68 7.51 -2.05 -2.12
C ASN A 68 7.15 -3.55 -2.15
N MET A 69 8.10 -4.39 -1.71
CA MET A 69 8.01 -5.85 -1.73
C MET A 69 6.76 -6.43 -1.04
N TYR A 70 6.14 -5.69 -0.13
CA TYR A 70 5.01 -6.14 0.69
C TYR A 70 3.65 -5.64 0.21
N LEU A 71 3.54 -5.01 -0.97
CA LEU A 71 2.25 -4.54 -1.49
C LEU A 71 1.22 -5.67 -1.61
N TYR A 72 1.67 -6.90 -1.92
CA TYR A 72 0.80 -8.07 -2.02
C TYR A 72 0.00 -8.33 -0.74
N ILE A 73 0.49 -7.91 0.44
CA ILE A 73 -0.21 -8.09 1.72
C ILE A 73 -1.53 -7.31 1.75
N PHE A 74 -1.59 -6.15 1.08
CA PHE A 74 -2.79 -5.33 1.00
C PHE A 74 -3.84 -5.88 0.02
N GLU A 75 -3.45 -6.79 -0.87
CA GLU A 75 -4.34 -7.47 -1.82
C GLU A 75 -4.93 -8.77 -1.23
N ILE A 76 -4.45 -9.21 -0.05
CA ILE A 76 -4.95 -10.43 0.58
C ILE A 76 -6.39 -10.21 1.04
N SER A 77 -7.32 -11.01 0.51
CA SER A 77 -8.75 -10.98 0.85
C SER A 77 -9.07 -11.36 2.30
N SER A 78 -8.12 -11.97 3.02
CA SER A 78 -8.18 -12.26 4.47
C SER A 78 -6.92 -11.78 5.20
N PRO A 79 -6.79 -10.46 5.45
CA PRO A 79 -5.60 -9.88 6.10
C PRO A 79 -5.34 -10.48 7.48
N ARG A 80 -6.43 -10.79 8.20
CA ARG A 80 -6.35 -11.43 9.53
C ARG A 80 -5.75 -12.83 9.46
N GLY A 81 -6.25 -13.68 8.56
CA GLY A 81 -5.77 -15.07 8.45
C GLY A 81 -4.30 -15.13 8.02
N PHE A 82 -3.88 -14.24 7.13
CA PHE A 82 -2.48 -14.10 6.77
C PHE A 82 -1.62 -13.64 7.95
N GLY A 83 -2.04 -12.59 8.66
CA GLY A 83 -1.32 -12.06 9.82
C GLY A 83 -1.14 -13.12 10.92
N GLU A 84 -2.19 -13.88 11.24
CA GLU A 84 -2.15 -14.99 12.19
C GLU A 84 -1.15 -16.07 11.76
N GLN A 85 -1.21 -16.53 10.50
CA GLN A 85 -0.29 -17.56 10.03
C GLN A 85 1.16 -17.10 9.96
N TRP A 86 1.41 -15.87 9.52
CA TRP A 86 2.76 -15.30 9.46
C TRP A 86 3.35 -15.16 10.86
N ALA A 87 2.60 -14.60 11.81
CA ALA A 87 3.05 -14.42 13.19
C ALA A 87 3.31 -15.77 13.87
N GLN A 88 2.41 -16.74 13.72
CA GLN A 88 2.60 -18.11 14.22
C GLN A 88 3.85 -18.78 13.64
N GLY A 89 4.06 -18.66 12.33
CA GLY A 89 5.23 -19.21 11.66
C GLY A 89 6.52 -18.58 12.15
N HIS A 90 6.55 -17.25 12.27
CA HIS A 90 7.71 -16.51 12.78
C HIS A 90 8.02 -16.86 14.24
N LEU A 91 7.01 -16.89 15.11
CA LEU A 91 7.16 -17.27 16.52
C LEU A 91 7.68 -18.69 16.68
N LYS A 92 7.20 -19.66 15.90
CA LYS A 92 7.75 -21.03 15.90
C LYS A 92 9.21 -21.10 15.45
N GLY A 93 9.63 -20.23 14.54
CA GLY A 93 11.03 -20.12 14.13
C GLY A 93 11.93 -19.60 15.25
N LEU A 94 11.43 -18.65 16.05
CA LEU A 94 12.17 -18.05 17.18
C LEU A 94 12.14 -18.91 18.45
N VAL A 95 11.00 -19.54 18.74
CA VAL A 95 10.75 -20.34 19.93
C VAL A 95 10.12 -21.67 19.51
N PRO A 96 10.93 -22.68 19.13
CA PRO A 96 10.42 -23.98 18.66
C PRO A 96 9.60 -24.74 19.72
N ASP A 97 9.88 -24.50 21.00
CA ASP A 97 9.17 -25.12 22.13
C ASP A 97 7.76 -24.53 22.35
N LEU A 98 7.42 -23.45 21.64
CA LEU A 98 6.10 -22.83 21.72
C LEU A 98 5.05 -23.76 21.07
N ILE A 99 4.29 -24.46 21.91
CA ILE A 99 3.26 -25.41 21.50
C ILE A 99 1.88 -24.76 21.43
N LYS A 100 1.10 -25.17 20.43
CA LYS A 100 -0.30 -24.70 20.30
C LYS A 100 -1.13 -25.23 21.48
N PRO A 101 -1.82 -24.36 22.24
CA PRO A 101 -2.72 -24.79 23.29
C PRO A 101 -3.85 -25.61 22.66
N THR A 102 -4.06 -26.80 23.21
CA THR A 102 -5.15 -27.68 22.84
C THR A 102 -5.71 -28.29 24.12
N LYS A 103 -6.96 -28.75 24.09
CA LYS A 103 -7.56 -29.47 25.23
C LYS A 103 -6.81 -30.75 25.63
N LYS A 104 -5.88 -31.22 24.79
CA LYS A 104 -5.00 -32.35 25.12
C LYS A 104 -3.82 -31.93 25.99
N VAL A 105 -3.35 -30.69 25.84
CA VAL A 105 -2.22 -30.12 26.57
C VAL A 105 -2.71 -29.44 27.85
N ASP A 106 -3.85 -28.74 27.76
CA ASP A 106 -4.52 -28.10 28.88
C ASP A 106 -6.02 -28.43 28.83
N PRO A 107 -6.52 -29.38 29.66
CA PRO A 107 -7.93 -29.78 29.67
C PRO A 107 -8.91 -28.63 29.97
N GLU A 108 -8.47 -27.61 30.71
CA GLU A 108 -9.31 -26.47 31.08
C GLU A 108 -9.30 -25.35 30.02
N TYR A 109 -8.54 -25.53 28.93
CA TYR A 109 -8.44 -24.55 27.85
C TYR A 109 -9.81 -24.22 27.23
N LYS A 110 -10.21 -22.94 27.36
CA LYS A 110 -11.46 -22.38 26.83
C LYS A 110 -11.23 -21.34 25.72
N GLY A 111 -10.01 -21.27 25.20
CA GLY A 111 -9.60 -20.18 24.32
C GLY A 111 -9.01 -18.99 25.08
N ASP A 112 -8.47 -19.24 26.27
CA ASP A 112 -7.99 -18.20 27.19
C ASP A 112 -6.71 -17.50 26.72
N TYR A 113 -5.98 -18.12 25.79
CA TYR A 113 -4.77 -17.59 25.17
C TYR A 113 -4.78 -17.90 23.67
N ASP A 114 -4.54 -16.87 22.87
CA ASP A 114 -4.38 -17.02 21.42
C ASP A 114 -3.04 -17.72 21.10
N PHE A 115 -3.05 -18.45 19.98
CA PHE A 115 -1.85 -18.93 19.31
C PHE A 115 -1.86 -18.41 17.90
#